data_AF-A0A7D3ZLY0-F1
#
_entry.id   AF-A0A7D3ZLY0-F1
#
_cell.length_a   1.000
_cell.length_b   1.000
_cell.length_c   1.000
_cell.angle_alpha   90.00
_cell.angle_beta   90.00
_cell.angle_gamma   90.00
#
_symmetry.space_group_name_H-M   'P 1'
#
loop_
_entity.id
_entity.type
_entity.pdbx_description
1 polymer ?
#
loop_
_entity_poly.entity_id
_entity_poly.type
_entity_poly.pdbx_seq_one_letter_code
_entity_poly.pdbx_strand_id
1 'polypeptide(L)'
;MDAGTLVVIHEAGREPEQSRVIQFVQEDTTLIAELAHNDFLDPEFRATPAGEEAIRELGWRPPARELGRDNWWDTLDWPATTAQYRELATMAVLGLRDGYRISSEAPFCYTAWNARKGNEPVHLPLLGLPYVED
;
A
#
# COMPACT_ATOMS: atom_id res chain seq x y z
N MET A 1 5.46 -4.19 14.27
CA MET A 1 4.72 -5.34 13.71
C MET A 1 5.61 -6.55 13.88
N ASP A 2 5.05 -7.76 13.76
CA ASP A 2 5.83 -9.00 13.74
C ASP A 2 6.12 -9.41 12.29
N ALA A 3 7.23 -10.12 12.05
CA ALA A 3 7.50 -10.65 10.72
C ALA A 3 6.33 -11.53 10.25
N GLY A 4 5.95 -11.38 8.98
CA GLY A 4 4.75 -11.97 8.39
C GLY A 4 3.49 -11.13 8.55
N THR A 5 3.55 -9.94 9.14
CA THR A 5 2.40 -9.02 9.18
C THR A 5 2.18 -8.39 7.80
N LEU A 6 0.95 -8.47 7.30
CA LEU A 6 0.46 -7.75 6.13
C LEU A 6 -0.57 -6.72 6.59
N VAL A 7 -0.54 -5.56 5.94
CA VAL A 7 -1.53 -4.50 6.11
C VAL A 7 -1.94 -4.04 4.73
N VAL A 8 -3.23 -4.08 4.42
CA VAL A 8 -3.79 -3.56 3.17
C VAL A 8 -4.72 -2.41 3.52
N ILE A 9 -4.43 -1.23 3.01
CA ILE A 9 -5.29 -0.05 3.11
C ILE A 9 -5.94 0.15 1.75
N HIS A 10 -7.27 0.23 1.75
CA HIS A 10 -8.07 0.30 0.52
C HIS A 10 -9.30 1.19 0.73
N GLU A 11 -9.94 1.54 -0.39
CA GLU A 11 -11.18 2.32 -0.37
C GLU A 11 -12.32 1.52 0.26
N ALA A 12 -13.04 2.12 1.20
CA ALA A 12 -14.15 1.48 1.89
C ALA A 12 -15.30 1.17 0.93
N GLY A 13 -15.92 0.00 1.10
CA GLY A 13 -17.02 -0.47 0.25
C GLY A 13 -16.58 -1.02 -1.11
N ARG A 14 -15.28 -1.24 -1.30
CA ARG A 14 -14.70 -1.94 -2.45
C ARG A 14 -13.78 -3.05 -1.97
N GLU A 15 -13.80 -4.16 -2.71
CA GLU A 15 -12.86 -5.26 -2.49
C GLU A 15 -11.42 -4.78 -2.76
N PRO A 16 -10.42 -5.21 -1.95
CA PRO A 16 -9.04 -4.80 -2.13
C PRO A 16 -8.50 -5.05 -3.53
N GLU A 17 -8.85 -6.18 -4.17
CA GLU A 17 -8.35 -6.58 -5.50
C GLU A 17 -8.83 -5.65 -6.63
N GLN A 18 -9.87 -4.86 -6.39
CA GLN A 18 -10.46 -3.91 -7.34
C GLN A 18 -10.22 -2.46 -6.93
N SER A 19 -9.51 -2.25 -5.81
CA SER A 19 -9.33 -0.93 -5.20
C SER A 19 -7.96 -0.36 -5.47
N ARG A 20 -7.86 0.96 -5.37
CA ARG A 20 -6.56 1.64 -5.29
C ARG A 20 -6.00 1.42 -3.90
N VAL A 21 -5.17 0.39 -3.76
CA VAL A 21 -4.63 -0.05 -2.48
C VAL A 21 -3.20 0.40 -2.24
N ILE A 22 -2.87 0.56 -0.96
CA ILE A 22 -1.50 0.51 -0.47
C ILE A 22 -1.35 -0.69 0.46
N GLN A 23 -0.38 -1.55 0.17
CA GLN A 23 -0.06 -2.75 0.94
C GLN A 23 1.32 -2.60 1.58
N PHE A 24 1.44 -3.09 2.82
CA PHE A 24 2.70 -3.21 3.53
C PHE A 24 2.90 -4.65 3.97
N VAL A 25 4.07 -5.22 3.67
CA VAL A 25 4.47 -6.56 4.11
C VAL A 25 5.73 -6.43 4.95
N GLN A 26 5.63 -6.77 6.23
CA GLN A 26 6.79 -6.80 7.09
C GLN A 26 7.43 -8.19 7.09
N GLU A 27 8.63 -8.28 6.54
CA GLU A 27 9.51 -9.45 6.62
C GLU A 27 10.43 -9.34 7.84
N ASP A 28 11.36 -10.29 7.97
CA ASP A 28 12.30 -10.34 9.11
C ASP A 28 13.20 -9.10 9.18
N THR A 29 13.65 -8.61 8.02
CA THR A 29 14.63 -7.51 7.90
C THR A 29 14.18 -6.39 6.98
N THR A 30 12.97 -6.48 6.42
CA THR A 30 12.51 -5.58 5.37
C THR A 30 11.04 -5.23 5.58
N LEU A 31 10.69 -3.97 5.37
CA LEU A 31 9.31 -3.57 5.12
C LEU A 31 9.15 -3.31 3.62
N ILE A 32 8.34 -4.13 2.97
CA ILE A 32 7.95 -3.93 1.58
C ILE A 32 6.68 -3.08 1.58
N ALA A 33 6.65 -2.08 0.70
CA ALA A 33 5.45 -1.31 0.41
C ALA A 33 5.08 -1.49 -1.06
N GLU A 34 3.79 -1.63 -1.33
CA GLU A 34 3.24 -1.80 -2.67
C GLU A 34 2.05 -0.88 -2.88
N LEU A 35 2.03 -0.20 -4.02
CA LEU A 35 0.92 0.64 -4.48
C LEU A 35 0.34 0.00 -5.75
N ALA A 36 -0.98 -0.14 -5.81
CA ALA A 36 -1.68 -0.85 -6.88
C ALA A 36 -1.19 -0.44 -8.29
N HIS A 37 -0.92 -1.38 -9.18
CA HIS A 37 -0.63 -1.06 -10.59
C HIS A 37 -1.92 -1.03 -11.44
N ASN A 38 -1.88 -0.28 -12.55
CA ASN A 38 -3.03 -0.09 -13.45
C ASN A 38 -3.62 -1.39 -14.00
N ASP A 39 -2.82 -2.44 -14.11
CA ASP A 39 -3.26 -3.76 -14.59
C ASP A 39 -4.33 -4.40 -13.69
N PHE A 40 -4.40 -4.02 -12.41
CA PHE A 40 -5.34 -4.55 -11.42
C PHE A 40 -6.55 -3.64 -11.18
N LEU A 41 -6.59 -2.47 -11.82
CA LEU A 41 -7.63 -1.49 -11.61
C LEU A 41 -8.62 -1.48 -12.78
N ASP A 42 -9.89 -1.25 -12.46
CA ASP A 42 -10.89 -0.93 -13.48
C ASP A 42 -10.46 0.31 -14.27
N PRO A 43 -10.76 0.40 -15.59
CA PRO A 43 -10.27 1.49 -16.44
C PRO A 43 -10.53 2.90 -15.92
N GLU A 44 -11.61 3.11 -15.17
CA GLU A 44 -11.96 4.42 -14.59
C GLU A 44 -11.08 4.83 -13.40
N PHE A 45 -10.46 3.87 -12.69
CA PHE A 45 -9.60 4.12 -11.52
C PHE A 45 -8.10 4.11 -11.86
N ARG A 46 -7.74 3.77 -13.10
CA ARG A 46 -6.35 3.77 -13.53
C ARG A 46 -5.72 5.16 -13.44
N ALA A 47 -4.47 5.20 -13.02
CA ALA A 47 -3.63 6.37 -13.16
C ALA A 47 -3.48 6.70 -14.65
N THR A 48 -3.55 7.99 -14.97
CA THR A 48 -3.21 8.48 -16.32
C THR A 48 -1.69 8.42 -16.51
N PRO A 49 -1.15 8.61 -17.72
CA PRO A 49 0.30 8.69 -17.91
C PRO A 49 0.98 9.75 -17.02
N ALA A 50 0.30 10.88 -16.78
CA ALA A 50 0.79 11.91 -15.85
C ALA A 50 0.73 11.45 -14.39
N GLY A 51 -0.27 10.65 -14.01
CA GLY A 51 -0.36 10.05 -12.69
C GLY A 51 0.73 9.00 -12.44
N GLU A 52 1.04 8.16 -13.43
CA GLU A 52 2.14 7.20 -13.34
C GLU A 52 3.51 7.88 -13.26
N GLU A 53 3.69 9.02 -13.94
CA GLU A 53 4.89 9.85 -13.78
C GLU A 53 4.97 10.44 -12.37
N ALA A 54 3.88 10.98 -11.84
CA ALA A 54 3.84 11.49 -10.46
C ALA A 54 4.19 10.38 -9.44
N ILE A 55 3.70 9.15 -9.63
CA ILE A 55 4.06 8.00 -8.78
C ILE A 55 5.57 7.72 -8.87
N ARG A 56 6.15 7.74 -10.08
CA ARG A 56 7.59 7.53 -10.29
C ARG A 56 8.45 8.63 -9.65
N GLU A 57 8.06 9.89 -9.78
CA GLU A 57 8.77 11.04 -9.20
C GLU A 57 8.80 11.01 -7.66
N LEU A 58 7.80 10.37 -7.03
CA LEU A 58 7.78 10.13 -5.59
C LEU A 58 8.77 9.05 -5.13
N GLY A 59 9.40 8.32 -6.05
CA GLY A 59 10.39 7.28 -5.74
C GLY A 59 9.86 5.85 -5.83
N TRP A 60 8.59 5.65 -6.15
CA TRP A 60 8.05 4.31 -6.39
C TRP A 60 8.73 3.65 -7.59
N ARG A 61 9.17 2.40 -7.43
CA ARG A 61 9.71 1.61 -8.53
C ARG A 61 8.56 1.03 -9.36
N PRO A 62 8.68 0.98 -10.70
CA PRO A 62 7.68 0.35 -11.54
C PRO A 62 7.60 -1.16 -11.26
N PRO A 63 6.51 -1.82 -11.69
CA PRO A 63 6.43 -3.28 -11.63
C PRO A 63 7.64 -3.96 -12.24
N ALA A 64 8.14 -4.98 -11.55
CA ALA A 64 9.27 -5.82 -11.93
C ALA A 64 8.82 -7.28 -11.76
N ARG A 65 8.09 -7.80 -12.76
CA ARG A 65 7.44 -9.12 -12.70
C ARG A 65 8.45 -10.26 -12.54
N GLU A 66 9.64 -10.09 -13.07
CA GLU A 66 10.78 -11.01 -12.89
C GLU A 66 11.25 -11.11 -11.43
N LEU A 67 10.93 -10.11 -10.60
CA LEU A 67 11.15 -10.09 -9.16
C LEU A 67 9.88 -10.40 -8.35
N GLY A 68 8.79 -10.80 -9.02
CA GLY A 68 7.48 -11.01 -8.38
C GLY A 68 6.83 -9.72 -7.88
N ARG A 69 7.17 -8.56 -8.45
CA ARG A 69 6.60 -7.26 -8.10
C ARG A 69 5.62 -6.82 -9.19
N ASP A 70 4.36 -7.19 -9.05
CA ASP A 70 3.33 -6.82 -10.03
C ASP A 70 2.80 -5.38 -9.82
N ASN A 71 2.99 -4.84 -8.63
CA ASN A 71 2.61 -3.49 -8.24
C ASN A 71 3.80 -2.51 -8.32
N TRP A 72 3.51 -1.21 -8.20
CA TRP A 72 4.54 -0.25 -7.84
C TRP A 72 5.09 -0.62 -6.46
N TRP A 73 6.39 -0.48 -6.24
CA TRP A 73 6.99 -0.99 -5.00
C TRP A 73 8.14 -0.13 -4.49
N ASP A 74 8.36 -0.21 -3.18
CA ASP A 74 9.60 0.21 -2.52
C ASP A 74 9.84 -0.63 -1.27
N THR A 75 11.03 -0.49 -0.67
CA THR A 75 11.45 -1.26 0.49
C THR A 75 12.21 -0.39 1.48
N LEU A 76 11.97 -0.60 2.76
CA LEU A 76 12.80 -0.08 3.85
C LEU A 76 13.49 -1.22 4.59
N ASP A 77 14.73 -0.99 5.02
CA ASP A 77 15.36 -1.85 6.02
C ASP A 77 14.56 -1.80 7.32
N TRP A 78 14.45 -2.95 8.00
CA TRP A 78 13.71 -3.07 9.25
C TRP A 78 14.64 -3.43 10.44
N PRO A 79 14.51 -2.73 11.59
CA PRO A 79 13.59 -1.62 11.84
C PRO A 79 14.04 -0.32 11.16
N ALA A 80 13.08 0.41 10.59
CA ALA A 80 13.35 1.69 9.95
C ALA A 80 13.37 2.83 10.98
N THR A 81 14.03 3.94 10.63
CA THR A 81 13.98 5.17 11.42
C THR A 81 12.62 5.86 11.28
N THR A 82 12.26 6.71 12.24
CA THR A 82 11.04 7.54 12.15
C THR A 82 11.01 8.41 10.90
N ALA A 83 12.17 8.89 10.43
CA ALA A 83 12.25 9.68 9.20
C ALA A 83 11.87 8.85 7.97
N GLN A 84 12.41 7.64 7.85
CA GLN A 84 12.09 6.70 6.76
C GLN A 84 10.61 6.31 6.75
N TYR A 85 10.00 6.05 7.92
CA TYR A 85 8.55 5.80 7.99
C TYR A 85 7.72 7.00 7.53
N ARG A 86 8.12 8.23 7.90
CA ARG A 86 7.40 9.44 7.48
C ARG A 86 7.52 9.66 5.98
N GLU A 87 8.69 9.38 5.40
CA GLU A 87 8.91 9.46 3.95
C GLU A 87 8.04 8.44 3.23
N LEU A 88 8.06 7.17 3.62
CA LEU A 88 7.22 6.14 3.01
C LEU A 88 5.73 6.41 3.17
N ALA A 89 5.29 6.88 4.35
CA ALA A 89 3.90 7.28 4.56
C ALA A 89 3.51 8.46 3.66
N THR A 90 4.42 9.42 3.45
CA THR A 90 4.21 10.54 2.53
C THR A 90 4.10 10.04 1.09
N MET A 91 4.99 9.14 0.65
CA MET A 91 4.93 8.52 -0.67
C MET A 91 3.62 7.77 -0.91
N ALA A 92 3.10 7.05 0.08
CA ALA A 92 1.81 6.37 -0.02
C ALA A 92 0.65 7.34 -0.19
N VAL A 93 0.58 8.39 0.64
CA VAL A 93 -0.49 9.40 0.57
C VAL A 93 -0.44 10.17 -0.76
N LEU A 94 0.75 10.60 -1.18
CA LEU A 94 0.93 11.34 -2.43
C LEU A 94 0.71 10.44 -3.66
N GLY A 95 1.09 9.16 -3.62
CA GLY A 95 0.82 8.22 -4.72
C GLY A 95 -0.68 8.04 -4.95
N LEU A 96 -1.45 7.86 -3.88
CA LEU A 96 -2.92 7.77 -3.94
C LEU A 96 -3.56 9.09 -4.41
N ARG A 97 -3.10 10.23 -3.87
CA ARG A 97 -3.68 11.53 -4.16
C ARG A 97 -3.30 12.05 -5.54
N ASP A 98 -2.02 12.11 -5.86
CA ASP A 98 -1.49 12.77 -7.05
C ASP A 98 -1.42 11.80 -8.24
N GLY A 99 -1.10 10.52 -7.98
CA GLY A 99 -1.10 9.46 -8.99
C GLY A 99 -2.51 9.02 -9.38
N TYR A 100 -3.32 8.64 -8.38
CA TYR A 100 -4.66 8.11 -8.61
C TYR A 100 -5.81 9.10 -8.47
N ARG A 101 -5.51 10.38 -8.19
CA ARG A 101 -6.50 11.45 -8.05
C ARG A 101 -7.58 11.13 -7.00
N ILE A 102 -7.21 10.39 -5.96
CA ILE A 102 -8.12 10.13 -4.84
C ILE A 102 -8.26 11.41 -4.00
N SER A 103 -9.49 11.78 -3.68
CA SER A 103 -9.75 12.93 -2.81
C SER A 103 -9.30 12.62 -1.38
N SER A 104 -8.86 13.64 -0.64
CA SER A 104 -8.54 13.51 0.78
C SER A 104 -9.72 13.10 1.67
N GLU A 105 -10.94 13.10 1.13
CA GLU A 105 -12.18 12.72 1.81
C GLU A 105 -12.63 11.29 1.47
N ALA A 106 -11.91 10.58 0.59
CA ALA A 106 -12.25 9.21 0.27
C ALA A 106 -12.18 8.35 1.55
N PRO A 107 -13.25 7.60 1.88
CA PRO A 107 -13.21 6.76 3.06
C PRO A 107 -12.25 5.60 2.78
N PHE A 108 -11.16 5.53 3.53
CA PHE A 108 -10.27 4.38 3.54
C PHE A 108 -10.55 3.51 4.76
N CYS A 109 -10.35 2.21 4.59
CA CYS A 109 -10.32 1.22 5.66
C CYS A 109 -9.07 0.37 5.52
N TYR A 110 -8.84 -0.52 6.48
CA TYR A 110 -7.73 -1.46 6.41
C TYR A 110 -8.12 -2.86 6.86
N THR A 111 -7.51 -3.85 6.22
CA THR A 111 -7.42 -5.24 6.67
C THR A 111 -5.97 -5.51 7.04
N ALA A 112 -5.74 -6.38 8.02
CA ALA A 112 -4.39 -6.73 8.45
C ALA A 112 -4.39 -8.08 9.17
N TRP A 113 -3.38 -8.90 8.85
CA TRP A 113 -3.23 -10.25 9.37
C TRP A 113 -1.75 -10.64 9.43
N ASN A 114 -1.43 -11.69 10.17
CA ASN A 114 -0.10 -12.28 10.16
C ASN A 114 -0.09 -13.61 9.40
N ALA A 115 0.46 -13.60 8.18
CA ALA A 115 0.54 -14.78 7.31
C ALA A 115 1.42 -15.90 7.87
N ARG A 116 2.35 -15.59 8.78
CA ARG A 116 3.19 -16.59 9.47
C ARG A 116 2.53 -17.17 10.73
N LYS A 117 1.41 -16.60 11.18
CA LYS A 117 0.61 -17.06 12.32
C LYS A 117 -0.79 -17.46 11.86
N GLY A 118 -0.89 -18.22 10.76
CA GLY A 118 -2.17 -18.76 10.29
C GLY A 118 -3.20 -17.71 9.90
N ASN A 119 -2.76 -16.54 9.41
CA ASN A 119 -3.60 -15.38 9.09
C ASN A 119 -4.37 -14.83 10.30
N GLU A 120 -3.80 -14.91 11.50
CA GLU A 120 -4.36 -14.25 12.68
C GLU A 120 -4.55 -12.74 12.42
N PRO A 121 -5.74 -12.18 12.72
CA PRO A 121 -6.01 -10.75 12.62
C PRO A 121 -5.02 -9.89 13.40
N VAL A 122 -4.64 -8.76 12.82
CA VAL A 122 -3.76 -7.76 13.46
C VAL A 122 -4.50 -6.42 13.57
N HIS A 123 -4.77 -5.99 14.80
CA HIS A 123 -5.38 -4.68 15.03
C HIS A 123 -4.31 -3.58 15.19
N LEU A 124 -4.51 -2.46 14.49
CA LEU A 124 -3.63 -1.30 14.46
C LEU A 124 -4.42 -0.06 14.91
N PRO A 125 -4.79 0.06 16.21
CA PRO A 125 -5.67 1.11 16.70
C PRO A 125 -5.11 2.53 16.52
N LEU A 126 -3.80 2.66 16.30
CA LEU A 126 -3.12 3.94 16.06
C LEU A 126 -3.06 4.32 14.57
N LEU A 127 -3.55 3.48 13.65
CA LEU A 127 -3.59 3.78 12.22
C LEU A 127 -4.63 4.86 11.88
N GLY A 128 -5.65 5.04 12.72
CA GLY A 128 -6.69 6.05 12.53
C GLY A 128 -7.66 5.73 11.38
N LEU A 129 -7.63 4.52 10.85
CA LEU A 129 -8.54 4.00 9.83
C LEU A 129 -9.45 2.92 10.44
N PRO A 130 -10.69 2.74 9.96
CA PRO A 130 -11.53 1.62 10.35
C PRO A 130 -10.91 0.28 9.95
N TYR A 131 -10.94 -0.68 10.87
CA TYR A 131 -10.59 -2.08 10.59
C TYR A 131 -11.77 -2.79 9.93
N VAL A 132 -11.48 -3.62 8.93
CA VAL A 132 -12.44 -4.52 8.29
C VAL A 132 -11.87 -5.94 8.41
N GLU A 133 -12.74 -6.89 8.72
CA GLU A 133 -12.42 -8.32 8.64
C GLU A 133 -12.74 -8.81 7.23
N ASP A 134 -11.83 -9.58 6.64
CA ASP A 134 -12.11 -10.35 5.40
C ASP A 134 -13.07 -11.52 5.68
#